data_AF-A0A4Y9RU93-F1
#
_entry.id   AF-A0A4Y9RU93-F1
#
_cell.length_a   1.000
_cell.length_b   1.000
_cell.length_c   1.000
_cell.angle_alpha   90.00
_cell.angle_beta   90.00
_cell.angle_gamma   90.00
#
_symmetry.space_group_name_H-M   'P 1'
#
loop_
_entity.id
_entity.type
_entity.pdbx_description
1 polymer ?
#
loop_
_entity_poly.entity_id
_entity_poly.type
_entity_poly.pdbx_seq_one_letter_code
_entity_poly.pdbx_strand_id
1 'polypeptide(L)'
;MIAIRAAGSEDFSAFFAYLDEHLAGNGRGGAPLFQPLPRAASCFPVERRASFVDGAGAAVGDAAWRRLWLAWDGGRIAGHIDLR
;
A
#
# COMPACT_ATOMS: atom_id res chain seq x y z
N MET A 1 3.82 4.54 19.81
CA MET A 1 5.23 4.13 19.58
C MET A 1 5.23 3.40 18.25
N ILE A 2 6.03 3.87 17.30
CA ILE A 2 6.05 3.30 15.96
C ILE A 2 6.88 2.01 15.96
N ALA A 3 6.30 0.93 15.44
CA ALA A 3 7.00 -0.33 15.21
C ALA A 3 6.89 -0.75 13.75
N ILE A 4 8.01 -1.14 13.14
CA ILE A 4 8.05 -1.64 11.76
C ILE A 4 8.17 -3.15 11.80
N ARG A 5 7.32 -3.87 11.05
CA ARG A 5 7.42 -5.32 10.89
C ARG A 5 7.09 -5.76 9.48
N ALA A 6 7.56 -6.94 9.11
CA ALA A 6 7.16 -7.57 7.85
C ALA A 6 5.64 -7.77 7.85
N ALA A 7 5.02 -7.53 6.70
CA ALA A 7 3.60 -7.78 6.50
C ALA A 7 3.34 -9.27 6.31
N GLY A 8 2.34 -9.79 7.01
CA GLY A 8 1.74 -11.09 6.76
C GLY A 8 0.54 -10.97 5.82
N SER A 9 -0.03 -12.10 5.42
CA SER A 9 -1.20 -12.13 4.53
C SER A 9 -2.43 -11.49 5.18
N GLU A 10 -2.52 -11.56 6.51
CA GLU A 10 -3.56 -10.93 7.34
C GLU A 10 -3.54 -9.40 7.26
N ASP A 11 -2.40 -8.79 6.91
CA ASP A 11 -2.26 -7.34 6.89
C ASP A 11 -2.77 -6.71 5.58
N PHE A 12 -2.93 -7.48 4.51
CA PHE A 12 -3.23 -6.93 3.18
C PHE A 12 -4.53 -6.15 3.12
N SER A 13 -5.57 -6.60 3.83
CA SER A 13 -6.85 -5.89 3.87
C SER A 13 -6.68 -4.48 4.47
N ALA A 14 -6.02 -4.38 5.63
CA ALA A 14 -5.73 -3.10 6.29
C ALA A 14 -4.78 -2.24 5.45
N PHE A 15 -3.78 -2.84 4.82
CA PHE A 15 -2.82 -2.15 3.96
C PHE A 15 -3.47 -1.53 2.73
N PHE A 16 -4.37 -2.24 2.04
CA PHE A 16 -5.03 -1.68 0.86
C PHE A 16 -6.01 -0.56 1.24
N ALA A 17 -6.69 -0.67 2.38
CA ALA A 17 -7.50 0.44 2.92
C ALA A 17 -6.63 1.67 3.22
N TYR A 18 -5.44 1.47 3.80
CA TYR A 18 -4.46 2.53 4.04
C TYR A 18 -3.98 3.20 2.74
N LEU A 19 -3.75 2.44 1.67
CA LEU A 19 -3.38 2.98 0.36
C LEU A 19 -4.53 3.75 -0.30
N ASP A 20 -5.75 3.24 -0.20
CA ASP A 20 -6.95 3.94 -0.68
C ASP A 20 -7.14 5.28 0.04
N GLU A 21 -6.94 5.33 1.36
CA GLU A 21 -7.02 6.57 2.14
C GLU A 21 -5.99 7.61 1.66
N HIS A 22 -4.75 7.16 1.38
CA HIS A 22 -3.70 8.03 0.82
C HIS A 22 -4.09 8.59 -0.55
N LEU A 23 -4.63 7.75 -1.44
CA LEU A 23 -5.04 8.18 -2.77
C LEU A 23 -6.29 9.05 -2.76
N ALA A 24 -7.22 8.83 -1.82
CA ALA A 24 -8.40 9.67 -1.66
C ALA A 24 -8.06 11.12 -1.27
N GLY A 25 -6.84 11.37 -0.78
CA GLY A 25 -6.29 12.71 -0.57
C GLY A 25 -5.92 13.46 -1.85
N ASN A 26 -5.79 12.76 -2.99
CA ASN A 26 -5.38 13.35 -4.27
C ASN A 26 -6.39 14.42 -4.73
N GLY A 27 -5.95 15.67 -4.82
CA GLY A 27 -6.82 16.79 -5.20
C GLY A 27 -7.85 17.20 -4.16
N ARG A 28 -7.80 16.66 -2.93
CA ARG A 28 -8.80 16.91 -1.89
C ARG A 28 -8.70 18.36 -1.39
N GLY A 29 -9.83 19.04 -1.31
CA GLY A 29 -9.90 20.42 -0.77
C GLY A 29 -9.19 21.47 -1.64
N GLY A 30 -9.00 21.20 -2.93
CA GLY A 30 -8.28 22.12 -3.83
C GLY A 30 -6.76 21.99 -3.77
N ALA A 31 -6.22 21.02 -3.02
CA ALA A 31 -4.81 20.67 -3.06
C ALA A 31 -4.39 20.26 -4.49
N PRO A 32 -3.13 20.50 -4.89
CA PRO A 32 -2.63 20.01 -6.17
C PRO A 32 -2.71 18.48 -6.25
N LEU A 33 -2.85 17.96 -7.46
CA LEU A 33 -2.79 16.53 -7.70
C LEU A 33 -1.36 16.02 -7.46
N PHE A 34 -1.24 14.98 -6.65
CA PHE A 34 0.00 14.23 -6.46
C PHE A 34 0.17 13.13 -7.53
N GLN A 35 -0.93 12.63 -8.08
CA GLN A 35 -0.95 11.73 -9.22
C GLN A 35 -1.85 12.28 -10.32
N PRO A 36 -1.54 12.06 -11.61
CA PRO A 36 -2.33 12.55 -12.74
C PRO A 36 -3.63 11.73 -12.94
N LEU A 37 -4.37 11.50 -11.85
CA LEU A 37 -5.62 10.75 -11.82
C LEU A 37 -6.74 11.66 -11.29
N PRO A 38 -7.93 11.66 -11.92
CA PRO A 38 -9.11 12.29 -11.36
C PRO A 38 -9.45 11.71 -9.98
N ARG A 39 -10.05 12.52 -9.10
CA ARG A 39 -10.42 12.08 -7.74
C ARG A 39 -11.29 10.82 -7.74
N ALA A 40 -12.26 10.71 -8.66
CA ALA A 40 -13.13 9.54 -8.78
C ALA A 40 -12.38 8.24 -9.16
N ALA A 41 -11.16 8.36 -9.70
CA ALA A 41 -10.29 7.25 -10.06
C ALA A 41 -9.09 7.10 -9.10
N SER A 42 -9.03 7.89 -8.03
CA SER A 42 -7.93 7.88 -7.06
C SER A 42 -8.15 6.79 -6.00
N CYS A 43 -8.20 5.54 -6.46
CA CYS A 43 -8.21 4.33 -5.63
C CYS A 43 -7.06 3.41 -6.03
N PHE A 44 -6.66 2.53 -5.13
CA PHE A 44 -5.57 1.60 -5.41
C PHE A 44 -6.06 0.47 -6.33
N PRO A 45 -5.50 0.31 -7.55
CA PRO A 45 -6.06 -0.60 -8.54
C PRO A 45 -6.07 -2.07 -8.10
N VAL A 46 -7.13 -2.80 -8.46
CA VAL A 46 -7.34 -4.20 -8.03
C VAL A 46 -6.24 -5.10 -8.56
N GLU A 47 -5.80 -4.92 -9.80
CA GLU A 47 -4.72 -5.69 -10.40
C GLU A 47 -3.38 -5.49 -9.66
N ARG A 48 -3.14 -4.29 -9.10
CA ARG A 48 -1.96 -4.06 -8.29
C ARG A 48 -2.07 -4.74 -6.93
N ARG A 49 -3.28 -4.85 -6.34
CA ARG A 49 -3.48 -5.61 -5.09
C ARG A 49 -3.07 -7.06 -5.25
N ALA A 50 -3.47 -7.70 -6.35
CA ALA A 50 -3.08 -9.09 -6.65
C ALA A 50 -1.55 -9.25 -6.66
N SER A 51 -0.82 -8.34 -7.30
CA SER A 51 0.66 -8.39 -7.34
C SER A 51 1.34 -8.29 -5.97
N PHE A 52 0.71 -7.64 -4.98
CA PHE A 52 1.22 -7.63 -3.60
C PHE A 52 1.08 -9.00 -2.95
N VAL A 53 -0.07 -9.64 -3.14
CA VAL A 53 -0.38 -10.96 -2.58
C VAL A 53 0.52 -12.02 -3.21
N ASP A 54 0.59 -12.05 -4.54
CA ASP A 54 1.37 -13.04 -5.28
C ASP A 54 2.87 -12.86 -5.00
N GLY A 55 3.35 -11.61 -4.99
CA GLY A 55 4.77 -11.32 -4.85
C GLY A 55 5.34 -11.56 -3.45
N ALA A 56 4.51 -11.53 -2.40
CA ALA A 56 4.95 -11.83 -1.04
C ALA A 56 5.38 -13.28 -0.86
N GLY A 57 4.81 -14.21 -1.63
CA GLY A 57 5.18 -15.63 -1.63
C GLY A 57 6.37 -15.96 -2.53
N ALA A 58 6.77 -15.06 -3.44
CA ALA A 58 7.83 -15.32 -4.40
C ALA A 58 9.24 -15.20 -3.79
N ALA A 59 10.17 -15.98 -4.34
CA ALA A 59 11.57 -15.96 -3.92
C ALA A 59 12.23 -14.66 -4.38
N VAL A 60 13.22 -14.18 -3.61
CA VAL A 60 13.97 -12.99 -4.00
C VAL A 60 14.70 -13.26 -5.32
N GLY A 61 14.51 -12.38 -6.31
CA GLY A 61 15.08 -12.53 -7.65
C GLY A 61 14.08 -13.01 -8.71
N ASP A 62 12.94 -13.57 -8.31
CA ASP A 62 11.85 -13.90 -9.25
C ASP A 62 11.21 -12.62 -9.80
N ALA A 63 10.74 -12.59 -11.04
CA ALA A 63 10.14 -11.38 -11.62
C ALA A 63 8.95 -10.80 -10.83
N ALA A 64 8.26 -11.64 -10.04
CA ALA A 64 7.12 -11.25 -9.21
C ALA A 64 7.51 -10.89 -7.76
N TRP A 65 8.78 -11.04 -7.36
CA TRP A 65 9.18 -10.94 -5.96
C TRP A 65 8.83 -9.61 -5.32
N ARG A 66 8.39 -9.67 -4.06
CA ARG A 66 8.11 -8.49 -3.27
C ARG A 66 8.35 -8.74 -1.79
N ARG A 67 8.80 -7.70 -1.09
CA ARG A 67 8.79 -7.65 0.37
C ARG A 67 8.11 -6.38 0.84
N LEU A 68 7.20 -6.54 1.79
CA LEU A 68 6.41 -5.45 2.36
C LEU A 68 6.69 -5.39 3.87
N TRP A 69 7.00 -4.20 4.36
CA TRP A 69 7.01 -3.89 5.79
C TRP A 69 6.04 -2.75 6.06
N LEU A 70 5.37 -2.84 7.21
CA LEU A 70 4.38 -1.86 7.66
C LEU A 70 4.86 -1.23 8.96
N ALA A 71 4.82 0.10 9.02
CA ALA A 71 5.00 0.86 10.24
C ALA A 71 3.63 0.99 10.94
N TRP A 72 3.55 0.56 12.18
CA TRP A 72 2.33 0.57 12.99
C TRP A 72 2.46 1.54 14.16
N ASP A 73 1.42 2.33 14.39
CA ASP A 73 1.27 3.17 15.58
C ASP A 73 -0.15 3.01 16.14
N GLY A 74 -0.26 2.46 17.35
CA GLY A 74 -1.56 2.28 18.02
C GLY A 74 -2.60 1.48 17.21
N GLY A 75 -2.17 0.49 16.42
CA GLY A 75 -3.05 -0.33 15.58
C GLY A 75 -3.39 0.28 14.21
N ARG A 76 -2.85 1.46 13.89
CA ARG A 76 -2.97 2.08 12.57
C ARG A 76 -1.67 1.95 11.79
N ILE A 77 -1.77 1.75 10.48
CA ILE A 77 -0.61 1.82 9.59
C ILE A 77 -0.24 3.30 9.45
N ALA A 78 0.99 3.64 9.82
CA ALA A 78 1.58 4.97 9.74
C ALA A 78 2.52 5.12 8.52
N GLY A 79 2.85 4.02 7.85
CA GLY A 79 3.75 4.00 6.71
C GLY A 79 3.97 2.59 6.18
N HIS A 80 4.57 2.49 5.00
CA HIS A 80 4.94 1.22 4.40
C HIS A 80 6.27 1.32 3.64
N ILE A 81 6.92 0.17 3.49
CA ILE A 81 8.09 -0.03 2.64
C ILE A 81 7.74 -1.15 1.67
N ASP A 82 7.68 -0.83 0.39
CA ASP A 82 7.50 -1.79 -0.71
C ASP A 82 8.83 -1.97 -1.45
N LEU A 83 9.35 -3.19 -1.50
CA LEU A 83 10.59 -3.55 -2.18
C LEU A 83 10.35 -4.63 -3.23
N ARG A 84 10.87 -4.43 -4.43
CA ARG A 84 10.71 -5.26 -5.64
C ARG A 84 11.87 -5.05 -6.61
#